data_AF-A0A2T2P6M7-F1
#
_entry.id   AF-A0A2T2P6M7-F1
#
_cell.length_a   1.000
_cell.length_b   1.000
_cell.length_c   1.000
_cell.angle_alpha   90.00
_cell.angle_beta   90.00
_cell.angle_gamma   90.00
#
_symmetry.space_group_name_H-M   'P 1'
#
loop_
_entity.id
_entity.type
_entity.pdbx_description
1 polymer ?
#
loop_
_entity_poly.entity_id
_entity_poly.type
_entity_poly.pdbx_seq_one_letter_code
_entity_poly.pdbx_strand_id
1 'polypeptide(L)'
;MGQEYKKIAEYRHLVEHIRMISSAPGLAIGIIHNGNIVYEDYHGYRDVEESLPVNRDTVFSVASLTKAITAISIAILVDGSRLSWDTLEELLPFFKICLKNPN
;
A
#
# COMPACT_ATOMS: atom_id res chain seq x y z
N MET A 1 6.95 16.33 20.71
CA MET A 1 5.82 15.61 20.07
C MET A 1 4.58 16.48 20.24
N GLY A 2 4.03 17.03 19.15
CA GLY A 2 2.93 17.99 19.20
C GLY A 2 1.67 17.39 19.86
N GLN A 3 0.97 18.19 20.66
CA GLN A 3 -0.31 17.82 21.30
C GLN A 3 -1.35 17.28 20.30
N GLU A 4 -1.26 17.69 19.03
CA GLU A 4 -2.12 17.24 17.93
C GLU A 4 -2.13 15.72 17.73
N TYR A 5 -0.99 15.03 17.88
CA TYR A 5 -0.90 13.59 17.63
C TYR A 5 -1.46 12.74 18.78
N LYS A 6 -1.54 13.29 20.00
CA LYS A 6 -2.17 12.59 21.13
C LYS A 6 -3.66 12.36 20.90
N LYS A 7 -4.32 13.29 20.21
CA LYS A 7 -5.74 13.17 19.85
C LYS A 7 -6.01 12.00 18.89
N ILE A 8 -5.02 11.61 18.09
CA ILE A 8 -5.17 10.50 17.14
C ILE A 8 -5.41 9.17 17.87
N ALA A 9 -4.75 8.97 19.01
CA ALA A 9 -4.93 7.75 19.82
C ALA A 9 -6.36 7.61 20.36
N GLU A 10 -7.11 8.70 20.52
CA GLU A 10 -8.52 8.68 20.95
C GLU A 10 -9.41 7.95 19.92
N TYR A 11 -9.00 7.93 18.64
CA TYR A 11 -9.73 7.26 17.55
C TYR A 11 -9.39 5.78 17.38
N ARG A 12 -8.61 5.18 18.29
CA ARG A 12 -8.34 3.73 18.30
C ARG A 12 -9.59 2.88 18.13
N HIS A 13 -10.69 3.28 18.77
CA HIS A 13 -11.97 2.58 18.69
C HIS A 13 -12.56 2.54 17.28
N LEU A 14 -12.31 3.55 16.45
CA LEU A 14 -12.76 3.56 15.05
C LEU A 14 -12.00 2.52 14.22
N VAL A 15 -10.70 2.37 14.47
CA VAL A 15 -9.85 1.39 13.81
C VAL A 15 -10.33 -0.03 14.11
N GLU A 16 -10.66 -0.30 15.38
CA GLU A 16 -11.25 -1.58 15.78
C GLU A 16 -12.65 -1.78 15.17
N HIS A 17 -13.47 -0.73 15.11
CA HIS A 17 -14.77 -0.80 14.45
C HIS A 17 -14.63 -1.15 12.96
N ILE A 18 -13.66 -0.55 12.25
CA ILE A 18 -13.36 -0.87 10.84
C ILE A 18 -12.93 -2.33 10.69
N ARG A 19 -12.08 -2.83 11.59
CA ARG A 19 -11.68 -4.25 11.61
C ARG A 19 -12.90 -5.17 11.76
N MET A 20 -13.81 -4.83 12.66
CA MET A 20 -15.04 -5.59 12.91
C MET A 20 -15.96 -5.61 11.68
N ILE A 21 -16.28 -4.45 11.09
CA ILE A 21 -17.20 -4.38 9.93
C ILE A 21 -16.60 -5.00 8.66
N SER A 22 -15.28 -4.98 8.51
CA SER A 22 -14.58 -5.65 7.41
C SER A 22 -14.44 -7.15 7.62
N SER A 23 -14.78 -7.66 8.80
CA SER A 23 -14.54 -9.05 9.21
C SER A 23 -13.07 -9.46 9.09
N ALA A 24 -12.15 -8.48 9.19
CA ALA A 24 -10.73 -8.75 9.10
C ALA A 24 -10.22 -9.38 10.42
N PRO A 25 -9.44 -10.48 10.36
CA PRO A 25 -8.89 -11.11 11.56
C PRO A 25 -7.90 -10.20 12.27
N GLY A 26 -7.17 -9.37 11.53
CA GLY A 26 -6.23 -8.39 12.04
C GLY A 26 -6.11 -7.17 11.13
N LEU A 27 -5.69 -6.05 11.71
CA LEU A 27 -5.56 -4.78 11.01
C LEU A 27 -4.41 -3.97 11.62
N ALA A 28 -3.64 -3.31 10.76
CA ALA A 28 -2.61 -2.34 11.13
C ALA A 28 -2.93 -0.98 10.50
N ILE A 29 -2.68 0.10 11.22
CA ILE A 29 -2.78 1.48 10.72
C ILE A 29 -1.52 2.25 11.08
N GLY A 30 -1.08 3.13 10.18
CA GLY A 30 0.05 4.03 10.40
C GLY A 30 -0.24 5.40 9.80
N ILE A 31 0.21 6.45 10.49
CA ILE A 31 0.15 7.83 10.02
C ILE A 31 1.57 8.36 9.95
N ILE A 32 1.93 8.83 8.76
CA ILE A 32 3.26 9.38 8.48
C ILE A 32 3.11 10.87 8.20
N HIS A 33 3.90 11.69 8.90
CA HIS A 33 3.96 13.12 8.67
C HIS A 33 5.42 13.58 8.64
N ASN A 34 5.80 14.33 7.61
CA ASN A 34 7.16 14.80 7.38
C ASN A 34 8.21 13.68 7.52
N GLY A 35 7.94 12.52 6.90
CA GLY A 35 8.83 11.36 6.90
C GLY A 35 8.88 10.57 8.22
N ASN A 36 8.15 10.99 9.25
CA ASN A 36 8.14 10.32 10.55
C ASN A 36 6.80 9.61 10.78
N ILE A 37 6.86 8.40 11.34
CA ILE A 37 5.66 7.72 11.86
C ILE A 37 5.23 8.48 13.12
N VAL A 38 4.10 9.16 13.06
CA VAL A 38 3.56 9.95 14.19
C VAL A 38 2.52 9.16 14.99
N TYR A 39 1.96 8.11 14.39
CA TYR A 39 1.04 7.18 15.03
C TYR A 39 1.08 5.85 14.31
N GLU A 40 0.96 4.77 15.06
CA GLU A 40 0.70 3.44 14.54
C GLU A 40 -0.15 2.67 15.54
N ASP A 41 -0.92 1.72 15.03
CA ASP A 41 -1.74 0.87 15.87
C ASP A 41 -2.03 -0.46 15.18
N TYR A 42 -2.24 -1.49 16.01
CA TYR A 42 -2.36 -2.88 15.62
C TYR A 42 -3.53 -3.51 16.38
N HIS A 43 -4.37 -4.23 15.65
CA HIS A 43 -5.61 -4.84 16.17
C HIS A 43 -5.75 -6.26 15.65
N GLY A 44 -6.33 -7.12 16.48
CA GLY A 44 -6.60 -8.52 16.14
C GLY A 44 -5.34 -9.36 15.93
N TYR A 45 -5.46 -10.39 15.10
CA TYR A 45 -4.49 -11.47 14.95
C TYR A 45 -3.99 -11.59 13.51
N ARG A 46 -2.69 -11.82 13.35
CA ARG A 46 -2.09 -12.23 12.06
C ARG A 46 -2.34 -13.71 11.78
N ASP A 47 -2.55 -14.49 12.83
CA ASP A 47 -2.91 -15.90 12.80
C ASP A 47 -3.95 -16.15 13.89
N VAL A 48 -5.16 -16.54 13.48
CA VAL A 48 -6.29 -16.75 14.40
C VAL A 48 -6.16 -18.09 15.12
N GLU A 49 -5.63 -19.11 14.46
CA GLU A 49 -5.51 -20.46 15.02
C GLU A 49 -4.43 -20.48 16.11
N GLU A 50 -3.29 -19.87 15.82
CA GLU A 50 -2.16 -19.75 16.75
C GLU A 50 -2.30 -18.56 17.71
N SER A 51 -3.38 -17.78 17.60
CA SER A 51 -3.64 -16.57 18.41
C SER A 51 -2.48 -15.58 18.40
N LEU A 52 -1.79 -15.43 17.26
CA LEU A 52 -0.65 -14.53 17.12
C LEU A 52 -1.14 -13.12 16.80
N PRO A 53 -0.85 -12.11 17.64
CA PRO A 53 -1.34 -10.76 17.42
C PRO A 53 -0.67 -10.11 16.21
N VAL A 54 -1.39 -9.16 15.58
CA VAL A 54 -0.74 -8.22 14.65
C VAL A 54 0.22 -7.34 15.46
N ASN A 55 1.41 -7.11 14.92
CA ASN A 55 2.40 -6.20 15.49
C ASN A 55 3.13 -5.43 14.38
N ARG A 56 4.09 -4.58 14.77
CA ARG A 56 4.91 -3.77 13.86
C ARG A 56 5.60 -4.56 12.76
N ASP A 57 6.02 -5.79 13.07
CA ASP A 57 6.81 -6.65 12.18
C ASP A 57 5.95 -7.64 11.40
N THR A 58 4.62 -7.61 11.54
CA THR A 58 3.71 -8.45 10.77
C THR A 58 3.82 -8.11 9.28
N VAL A 59 4.18 -9.11 8.48
CA VAL A 59 4.21 -8.99 7.02
C VAL A 59 2.80 -9.24 6.45
N PHE A 60 2.29 -8.26 5.69
CA PHE A 60 1.01 -8.36 5.00
C PHE A 60 1.21 -8.56 3.50
N SER A 61 0.30 -9.31 2.86
CA SER A 61 0.23 -9.35 1.40
C SER A 61 -0.35 -8.04 0.87
N VAL A 62 0.41 -7.37 0.01
CA VAL A 62 0.03 -6.04 -0.54
C VAL A 62 -0.76 -6.14 -1.85
N ALA A 63 -0.86 -7.33 -2.45
CA ALA A 63 -1.65 -7.62 -3.66
C ALA A 63 -1.51 -6.55 -4.76
N SER A 64 -2.62 -5.92 -5.18
CA SER A 64 -2.61 -4.93 -6.26
C SER A 64 -1.82 -3.65 -5.97
N LEU A 65 -1.46 -3.37 -4.71
CA LEU A 65 -0.54 -2.26 -4.40
C LEU A 65 0.83 -2.46 -5.06
N THR A 66 1.21 -3.70 -5.38
CA THR A 66 2.39 -4.02 -6.19
C THR A 66 2.40 -3.25 -7.52
N LYS A 67 1.24 -2.96 -8.12
CA LYS A 67 1.15 -2.18 -9.37
C LYS A 67 1.72 -0.77 -9.22
N ALA A 68 1.48 -0.10 -8.10
CA ALA A 68 2.04 1.22 -7.83
C ALA A 68 3.57 1.15 -7.73
N ILE A 69 4.09 0.13 -7.03
CA ILE A 69 5.54 -0.10 -6.91
C ILE A 69 6.16 -0.37 -8.30
N THR A 70 5.54 -1.22 -9.11
CA THR A 70 5.99 -1.50 -10.48
C THR A 70 5.94 -0.23 -11.34
N ALA A 71 4.85 0.54 -11.28
CA ALA A 71 4.69 1.78 -12.06
C ALA A 71 5.76 2.81 -11.69
N ILE A 72 6.06 3.01 -10.40
CA ILE A 72 7.12 3.91 -9.94
C ILE A 72 8.49 3.39 -10.40
N SER A 73 8.73 2.08 -10.33
CA SER A 73 9.99 1.49 -10.80
C SER A 73 10.22 1.76 -12.29
N ILE A 74 9.17 1.67 -13.11
CA ILE A 74 9.22 2.05 -14.54
C ILE A 74 9.47 3.56 -14.68
N ALA A 75 8.77 4.39 -13.91
CA ALA A 75 8.95 5.84 -13.94
C ALA A 75 10.40 6.28 -13.65
N ILE A 76 11.06 5.63 -12.69
CA ILE A 76 12.48 5.87 -12.38
C ILE A 76 13.37 5.53 -13.59
N LEU A 77 13.06 4.47 -14.33
CA LEU A 77 13.81 4.11 -15.54
C LEU A 77 13.57 5.10 -16.69
N VAL A 78 12.34 5.62 -16.81
CA VAL A 78 12.02 6.64 -17.80
C VAL A 78 12.71 7.97 -17.49
N ASP A 79 12.67 8.40 -16.23
CA ASP A 79 13.37 9.59 -15.75
C ASP A 79 14.90 9.48 -15.99
N GLY A 80 15.46 8.29 -15.75
CA GLY A 80 16.85 7.96 -16.07
C GLY A 80 17.16 7.77 -17.56
N SER A 81 16.22 8.05 -18.46
CA SER A 81 16.35 7.87 -19.93
C SER A 81 16.76 6.44 -20.36
N ARG A 82 16.49 5.43 -19.52
CA ARG A 82 16.76 4.01 -19.81
C ARG A 82 15.59 3.35 -20.54
N LEU A 83 14.39 3.89 -20.38
CA LEU A 83 13.17 3.56 -21.09
C LEU A 83 12.48 4.87 -21.51
N SER A 84 11.48 4.77 -22.38
CA SER A 84 10.46 5.78 -22.63
C SER A 84 9.08 5.18 -22.35
N TRP A 85 8.05 6.01 -22.30
CA TRP A 85 6.67 5.53 -22.14
C TRP A 85 6.17 4.70 -23.34
N ASP A 86 6.86 4.80 -24.48
CA ASP A 86 6.54 4.11 -25.73
C ASP A 86 7.41 2.85 -25.95
N THR A 87 8.35 2.56 -25.04
CA THR A 87 9.30 1.43 -25.16
C THR A 87 8.63 0.04 -25.21
N LEU A 88 7.34 -0.06 -24.89
CA LEU A 88 6.60 -1.33 -24.98
C LEU A 88 6.68 -1.95 -26.38
N GLU A 89 6.55 -1.14 -27.44
CA GLU A 89 6.58 -1.62 -28.82
C GLU A 89 7.96 -2.17 -29.21
N GLU A 90 9.03 -1.56 -28.69
CA GLU A 90 10.41 -1.98 -28.92
C GLU A 90 10.72 -3.29 -28.19
N LEU A 91 10.27 -3.42 -26.94
CA LEU A 91 10.56 -4.58 -26.09
C LEU A 91 9.69 -5.79 -26.40
N LEU A 92 8.43 -5.58 -26.77
CA LEU A 92 7.45 -6.64 -27.04
C LEU A 92 6.79 -6.42 -28.40
N PRO A 93 7.52 -6.62 -29.52
CA PRO A 93 7.00 -6.34 -30.87
C PRO A 93 5.79 -7.20 -31.27
N PHE A 94 5.57 -8.34 -30.60
CA PHE A 94 4.37 -9.16 -30.77
C PHE A 94 3.14 -8.59 -30.05
N PHE A 95 3.33 -7.69 -29.09
CA PHE A 95 2.28 -6.99 -28.37
C PHE A 95 1.92 -5.70 -29.12
N LYS A 96 1.48 -5.83 -30.38
CA LYS A 96 0.88 -4.70 -31.10
C LYS A 96 -0.50 -4.43 -30.52
N ILE A 97 -0.63 -3.33 -29.78
CA ILE A 97 -1.94 -2.85 -29.36
C ILE A 97 -2.64 -2.32 -30.61
N CYS A 98 -3.58 -3.08 -31.16
CA CYS A 98 -4.51 -2.60 -32.18
C CYS A 98 -5.52 -1.64 -31.53
N LEU A 99 -5.09 -0.44 -31.16
CA LEU A 99 -6.01 0.66 -30.94
C LEU A 99 -6.54 1.06 -32.33
N LYS A 100 -7.67 0.48 -32.74
CA LYS A 100 -8.47 1.06 -33.82
C LYS A 100 -8.83 2.46 -33.39
N ASN A 101 -8.18 3.45 -33.99
CA ASN A 101 -8.47 4.86 -33.80
C ASN A 101 -9.95 5.13 -34.15
N PRO A 102 -10.83 5.52 -33.21
CA PRO A 102 -12.11 6.10 -33.57
C PRO A 102 -11.87 7.61 -33.81
N ASN A 103 -11.51 7.92 -35.06
CA ASN A 103 -11.37 9.26 -35.67
C ASN A 103 -10.17 10.11 -35.23
#